data_AF-A0KZ40-F1
#
_entry.id   AF-A0KZ40-F1
#
_cell.length_a   1.000
_cell.length_b   1.000
_cell.length_c   1.000
_cell.angle_alpha   90.00
_cell.angle_beta   90.00
_cell.angle_gamma   90.00
#
_symmetry.space_group_name_H-M   'P 1'
#
loop_
_entity.id
_entity.type
_entity.pdbx_description
1 polymer ?
#
loop_
_entity_poly.entity_id
_entity_poly.type
_entity_poly.pdbx_seq_one_letter_code
_entity_poly.pdbx_strand_id
1 'polypeptide(L)'
;MSPIDQVLAAACALEASGKTPSLALIKSRVGNKIPMPLLIQGLQQFKSIPKAERERLATQSQPVVEETRTAEASPLTVTTLAQQLAQLQQGIEQALALKNNEIMQLKNELIELKQRVTQLESQGKSA
;
A
#
# COMPACT_ATOMS: atom_id res chain seq x y z
N MET A 1 -14.40 15.07 -0.96
CA MET A 1 -14.52 14.02 0.08
C MET A 1 -13.13 13.64 0.56
N SER A 2 -12.92 13.56 1.87
CA SER A 2 -11.64 13.12 2.45
C SER A 2 -11.34 11.67 2.04
N PRO A 3 -10.07 11.25 1.94
CA PRO A 3 -9.72 9.84 1.76
C PRO A 3 -10.33 8.92 2.82
N ILE A 4 -10.46 9.41 4.06
CA ILE A 4 -11.08 8.66 5.16
C ILE A 4 -12.59 8.50 4.92
N ASP A 5 -13.27 9.54 4.45
CA ASP A 5 -14.70 9.48 4.13
C ASP A 5 -14.99 8.46 3.01
N GLN A 6 -14.10 8.36 2.02
CA GLN A 6 -14.22 7.38 0.93
C GLN A 6 -14.09 5.95 1.45
N VAL A 7 -13.20 5.71 2.42
CA VAL A 7 -13.04 4.40 3.08
C VAL A 7 -14.27 4.04 3.90
N LEU A 8 -14.82 5.01 4.64
CA LEU A 8 -16.06 4.84 5.42
C LEU A 8 -17.25 4.52 4.50
N ALA A 9 -17.44 5.29 3.44
CA ALA A 9 -18.49 5.05 2.46
C ALA A 9 -18.38 3.67 1.81
N ALA A 10 -17.16 3.25 1.45
CA ALA A 10 -16.90 1.92 0.90
C ALA A 10 -17.22 0.79 1.91
N ALA A 11 -16.90 0.99 3.20
CA ALA A 11 -17.19 0.04 4.27
C ALA A 11 -18.70 -0.07 4.54
N CYS A 12 -19.42 1.05 4.64
CA CYS A 12 -20.88 1.07 4.78
C CYS A 12 -21.57 0.37 3.61
N ALA A 13 -21.14 0.65 2.37
CA ALA A 13 -21.70 0.02 1.20
C ALA A 13 -21.34 -1.46 1.06
N LEU A 14 -20.31 -1.97 1.76
CA LEU A 14 -20.01 -3.40 1.84
C LEU A 14 -20.95 -4.07 2.84
N GLU A 15 -21.15 -3.47 4.02
CA GLU A 15 -22.07 -3.98 5.04
C GLU A 15 -23.52 -3.97 4.55
N ALA A 16 -23.96 -2.93 3.84
CA ALA A 16 -25.28 -2.87 3.20
C ALA A 16 -25.48 -3.98 2.15
N SER A 17 -24.39 -4.47 1.54
CA SER A 17 -24.42 -5.60 0.61
C SER A 17 -24.31 -6.97 1.29
N GLY A 18 -24.40 -7.02 2.62
CA GLY A 18 -24.28 -8.25 3.42
C GLY A 18 -22.84 -8.78 3.56
N LYS A 19 -21.84 -7.99 3.16
CA LYS A 19 -20.42 -8.38 3.21
C LYS A 19 -19.73 -7.71 4.40
N THR A 20 -18.99 -8.49 5.19
CA THR A 20 -18.16 -7.95 6.27
C THR A 20 -17.03 -7.08 5.70
N PRO A 21 -16.96 -5.78 6.02
CA PRO A 21 -15.92 -4.92 5.48
C PRO A 21 -14.53 -5.36 5.94
N SER A 22 -13.65 -5.59 4.97
CA SER A 22 -12.26 -5.99 5.18
C SER A 22 -11.34 -5.08 4.40
N LEU A 23 -10.06 -5.06 4.80
CA LEU A 23 -9.06 -4.21 4.16
C LEU A 23 -8.92 -4.53 2.66
N ALA A 24 -8.98 -5.81 2.29
CA ALA A 24 -8.92 -6.26 0.90
C ALA A 24 -10.17 -5.83 0.10
N LEU A 25 -11.37 -5.97 0.68
CA LEU A 25 -12.63 -5.59 0.03
C LEU A 25 -12.77 -4.08 -0.14
N ILE A 26 -12.28 -3.31 0.83
CA ILE A 26 -12.25 -1.86 0.70
C ILE A 26 -11.22 -1.45 -0.36
N LYS A 27 -10.01 -2.03 -0.31
CA LYS A 27 -8.95 -1.76 -1.30
C LYS A 27 -9.38 -2.09 -2.73
N SER A 28 -10.12 -3.19 -2.95
CA SER A 28 -10.63 -3.52 -4.29
C SER A 28 -11.66 -2.51 -4.78
N ARG A 29 -12.42 -1.88 -3.88
CA ARG A 29 -13.45 -0.88 -4.22
C ARG A 29 -12.87 0.51 -4.47
N VAL A 30 -11.93 0.97 -3.63
CA VAL A 30 -11.34 2.32 -3.72
C VAL A 30 -10.06 2.38 -4.59
N GLY A 31 -9.50 1.23 -4.94
CA GLY A 31 -8.29 1.10 -5.76
C GLY A 31 -7.01 1.54 -5.05
N ASN A 32 -5.92 1.71 -5.82
CA ASN A 32 -4.61 2.13 -5.32
C ASN A 32 -4.50 3.65 -5.03
N LYS A 33 -5.63 4.36 -4.96
CA LYS A 33 -5.66 5.83 -4.77
C LYS A 33 -5.47 6.25 -3.32
N ILE A 34 -5.70 5.35 -2.36
CA ILE A 34 -5.65 5.63 -0.93
C ILE A 34 -4.51 4.80 -0.30
N PRO A 35 -3.52 5.46 0.34
CA PRO A 35 -2.46 4.79 1.07
C PRO A 35 -2.98 3.81 2.11
N MET A 36 -2.28 2.68 2.26
CA MET A 36 -2.65 1.62 3.20
C MET A 36 -2.89 2.09 4.65
N PRO A 37 -2.10 3.03 5.21
CA PRO A 37 -2.38 3.55 6.55
C PRO A 37 -3.76 4.21 6.68
N LEU A 38 -4.22 4.92 5.64
CA LEU A 38 -5.53 5.57 5.63
C LEU A 38 -6.67 4.56 5.44
N LEU A 39 -6.44 3.49 4.66
CA LEU A 39 -7.39 2.37 4.57
C LEU A 39 -7.60 1.69 5.92
N ILE A 40 -6.51 1.44 6.64
CA ILE A 40 -6.53 0.83 7.98
C ILE A 40 -7.26 1.76 8.96
N GLN A 41 -6.92 3.05 8.96
CA GLN A 41 -7.54 4.04 9.83
C GLN A 41 -9.05 4.15 9.60
N GLY A 42 -9.49 4.28 8.35
CA GLY A 42 -10.93 4.36 8.05
C GLY A 42 -11.68 3.06 8.37
N LEU A 43 -11.05 1.89 8.17
CA LEU A 43 -11.64 0.61 8.59
C LEU A 43 -11.74 0.49 10.11
N GLN A 44 -10.75 0.98 10.87
CA GLN A 44 -10.81 1.03 12.32
C GLN A 44 -11.91 1.96 12.81
N GLN A 45 -12.04 3.14 12.20
CA GLN A 45 -13.13 4.08 12.51
C GLN A 45 -14.49 3.43 12.24
N PHE A 46 -14.69 2.80 11.09
CA PHE A 46 -15.91 2.07 10.78
C PHE A 46 -16.26 1.00 11.85
N LYS A 47 -15.26 0.24 12.29
CA LYS A 47 -15.43 -0.79 13.33
C LYS A 47 -15.75 -0.21 14.70
N SER A 48 -15.23 0.99 15.00
CA SER A 48 -15.50 1.70 16.25
C SER A 48 -16.92 2.27 16.32
N ILE A 49 -17.61 2.42 15.18
CA ILE A 49 -19.01 2.83 15.13
C ILE A 49 -19.89 1.62 15.57
N PRO A 50 -20.73 1.77 16.60
CA PRO A 50 -21.63 0.71 17.06
C PRO A 50 -22.53 0.22 15.91
N LYS A 51 -22.74 -1.10 15.82
CA LYS A 51 -23.59 -1.72 14.79
C LYS A 51 -24.99 -1.11 14.72
N ALA A 52 -25.57 -0.79 15.89
CA ALA A 52 -26.88 -0.16 16.02
C ALA A 52 -26.95 1.20 15.31
N GLU A 53 -25.85 1.96 15.27
CA GLU A 53 -25.81 3.24 14.58
C GLU A 53 -25.53 3.07 13.06
N ARG A 54 -24.80 2.03 12.67
CA ARG A 54 -24.57 1.68 11.25
C ARG A 54 -25.84 1.23 10.55
N GLU A 55 -26.70 0.47 11.24
CA GLU A 55 -28.00 0.05 10.73
C GLU A 55 -28.96 1.24 10.59
N ARG A 56 -28.99 2.17 11.54
CA ARG A 56 -29.83 3.39 11.45
C ARG A 56 -29.46 4.29 10.27
N LEU A 57 -28.17 4.38 9.93
CA LEU A 57 -27.68 5.11 8.77
C LEU A 57 -28.06 4.44 7.44
N ALA A 58 -28.14 3.11 7.40
CA ALA A 58 -28.55 2.37 6.21
C ALA A 58 -30.06 2.52 5.91
N THR A 59 -30.90 2.65 6.95
CA THR A 59 -32.36 2.73 6.79
C THR A 59 -32.87 4.12 6.36
N GLN A 60 -32.09 5.19 6.60
CA GLN A 60 -32.49 6.56 6.19
C GLN A 60 -32.10 6.94 4.76
N SER A 61 -31.32 6.10 4.07
CA SER A 61 -30.85 6.36 2.70
C SER A 61 -31.36 5.30 1.73
N GLN A 62 -32.68 5.23 1.52
CA GLN A 62 -33.22 4.74 0.26
C GLN A 62 -33.89 5.92 -0.46
N PRO A 63 -33.43 6.20 -1.68
CA PRO A 63 -34.25 5.76 -2.80
C PRO A 63 -33.45 5.05 -3.90
N VAL A 64 -34.19 4.12 -4.54
CA VAL A 64 -34.15 3.68 -5.94
C VAL A 64 -32.89 2.92 -6.42
N VAL A 65 -33.14 1.63 -6.64
CA VAL A 65 -32.45 0.77 -7.59
C VAL A 65 -32.36 1.46 -8.95
N GLU A 66 -31.17 1.92 -9.30
CA GLU A 66 -30.80 2.16 -10.69
C GLU A 66 -29.75 1.12 -11.08
N GLU A 67 -30.25 0.00 -11.59
CA GLU A 67 -29.50 -0.83 -12.53
C GLU A 67 -29.23 0.03 -13.76
N THR A 68 -28.10 0.74 -13.77
CA THR A 68 -27.59 1.34 -15.00
C THR A 68 -26.11 1.09 -15.12
N ARG A 69 -25.82 0.26 -16.13
CA ARG A 69 -24.56 0.15 -16.87
C ARG A 69 -23.43 -0.55 -16.12
N THR A 70 -23.37 -1.85 -16.37
CA THR A 70 -22.22 -2.47 -17.04
C THR A 70 -21.53 -1.49 -18.01
N ALA A 71 -20.71 -0.60 -17.47
CA ALA A 71 -19.70 0.16 -18.21
C ALA A 71 -18.38 -0.55 -17.94
N GLU A 72 -18.07 -1.49 -18.84
CA GLU A 72 -16.73 -1.99 -19.16
C GLU A 72 -15.70 -1.89 -18.01
N ALA A 73 -15.88 -2.72 -16.99
CA ALA A 73 -14.71 -3.28 -16.34
C ALA A 73 -14.04 -4.15 -17.41
N SER A 74 -13.17 -3.54 -18.23
CA SER A 74 -12.25 -4.28 -19.08
C SER A 74 -11.67 -5.37 -18.18
N PRO A 75 -11.93 -6.66 -18.46
CA PRO A 75 -11.50 -7.71 -17.57
C PRO A 75 -10.00 -7.57 -17.53
N LEU A 76 -9.47 -7.26 -16.34
CA LEU A 76 -8.06 -7.42 -16.04
C LEU A 76 -7.80 -8.92 -16.23
N THR A 77 -7.46 -9.29 -17.47
CA THR A 77 -7.24 -10.68 -17.85
C THR A 77 -6.03 -11.18 -17.09
N VAL A 78 -6.02 -12.49 -16.79
CA VAL A 78 -4.87 -13.15 -16.14
C VAL A 78 -3.56 -12.78 -16.82
N THR A 79 -3.58 -12.58 -18.14
CA THR A 79 -2.45 -12.08 -18.95
C THR A 79 -1.95 -10.69 -18.53
N THR A 80 -2.85 -9.71 -18.32
CA THR A 80 -2.45 -8.37 -17.87
C THR A 80 -1.88 -8.38 -16.45
N LEU A 81 -2.42 -9.21 -15.56
CA LEU A 81 -1.88 -9.40 -14.22
C LEU A 81 -0.51 -10.08 -14.25
N ALA A 82 -0.33 -11.12 -15.07
CA ALA A 82 0.94 -11.80 -15.23
C ALA A 82 2.02 -10.84 -15.75
N GLN A 83 1.66 -9.97 -16.68
CA GLN A 83 2.57 -8.95 -17.22
C GLN A 83 2.96 -7.90 -16.17
N GLN A 84 2.00 -7.43 -15.35
CA GLN A 84 2.29 -6.52 -14.24
C GLN A 84 3.18 -7.17 -13.17
N LEU A 85 2.98 -8.45 -12.87
CA LEU A 85 3.83 -9.19 -11.93
C LEU A 85 5.25 -9.36 -12.46
N ALA A 86 5.41 -9.70 -13.75
CA ALA A 86 6.73 -9.79 -14.38
C ALA A 86 7.46 -8.43 -14.34
N GLN A 87 6.76 -7.34 -14.65
CA GLN A 87 7.34 -6.00 -14.62
C GLN A 87 7.73 -5.56 -13.20
N LEU A 88 6.90 -5.89 -12.21
CA LEU A 88 7.20 -5.60 -10.80
C LEU A 88 8.39 -6.42 -10.32
N GLN A 89 8.46 -7.71 -10.67
CA GLN A 89 9.57 -8.59 -10.33
C GLN A 89 10.89 -8.07 -10.92
N GLN A 90 10.88 -7.64 -12.18
CA GLN A 90 12.03 -7.01 -12.83
C GLN A 90 12.47 -5.73 -12.12
N GLY A 91 11.51 -4.88 -11.71
CA GLY A 91 11.81 -3.65 -10.97
C GLY A 91 12.44 -3.93 -9.60
N ILE A 92 11.97 -4.96 -8.90
CA ILE A 92 12.56 -5.41 -7.62
C ILE A 92 13.99 -5.90 -7.84
N GLU A 93 14.22 -6.72 -8.87
CA GLU A 93 15.55 -7.25 -9.19
C GLU A 93 16.55 -6.13 -9.52
N GLN A 94 16.12 -5.13 -10.29
CA GLN A 94 16.94 -3.97 -10.62
C GLN A 94 17.26 -3.13 -9.37
N ALA A 95 16.28 -2.90 -8.50
CA ALA A 95 16.50 -2.19 -7.24
C ALA A 95 17.47 -2.93 -6.32
N LEU A 96 17.37 -4.25 -6.23
CA LEU A 96 18.31 -5.08 -5.47
C LEU A 96 19.72 -5.01 -6.06
N ALA A 97 19.86 -5.06 -7.38
CA ALA A 97 21.16 -4.92 -8.04
C ALA A 97 21.82 -3.56 -7.76
N LEU A 98 21.06 -2.47 -7.80
CA LEU A 98 21.56 -1.13 -7.46
C LEU A 98 22.01 -1.07 -6.00
N LYS A 99 21.21 -1.59 -5.07
CA LYS A 99 21.56 -1.61 -3.65
C LYS A 99 22.79 -2.45 -3.35
N ASN A 100 22.95 -3.58 -4.03
CA ASN A 100 24.14 -4.42 -3.90
C ASN A 100 25.41 -3.70 -4.38
N ASN A 101 25.33 -2.95 -5.49
CA ASN A 101 26.45 -2.12 -5.97
C ASN A 101 26.79 -1.01 -4.97
N GLU A 102 25.78 -0.29 -4.46
CA GLU A 102 25.97 0.75 -3.45
C GLU A 102 26.62 0.20 -2.18
N ILE A 103 26.14 -0.95 -1.69
CA ILE A 103 26.75 -1.65 -0.53
C ILE A 103 28.20 -2.04 -0.82
N MET A 104 28.52 -2.50 -2.02
CA MET A 104 29.88 -2.86 -2.40
C MET A 104 30.81 -1.64 -2.42
N GLN A 105 30.33 -0.52 -2.97
CA GLN A 105 31.08 0.73 -2.99
C GLN A 105 31.35 1.23 -1.56
N LEU A 106 30.33 1.29 -0.71
CA LEU A 106 30.46 1.72 0.69
C LEU A 106 31.41 0.80 1.47
N LYS A 107 31.40 -0.50 1.20
CA LYS A 107 32.36 -1.44 1.80
C LYS A 107 33.80 -1.13 1.38
N ASN A 108 34.04 -0.80 0.12
CA ASN A 108 35.37 -0.45 -0.38
C ASN A 108 35.86 0.86 0.25
N GLU A 109 35.03 1.90 0.26
CA GLU A 109 35.34 3.18 0.91
C GLU A 109 35.65 2.99 2.41
N LEU A 110 34.90 2.13 3.10
CA LEU A 110 35.17 1.79 4.50
C LEU A 110 36.52 1.08 4.69
N ILE A 111 36.90 0.19 3.78
CA ILE A 111 38.21 -0.49 3.83
C ILE A 111 39.33 0.53 3.62
N GLU A 112 39.23 1.41 2.64
CA GLU A 112 40.21 2.46 2.37
C GLU A 112 40.37 3.39 3.58
N LEU A 113 39.24 3.82 4.17
CA LEU A 113 39.26 4.68 5.35
C LEU A 113 39.92 3.99 6.55
N LYS A 114 39.62 2.71 6.78
CA LYS A 114 40.27 1.91 7.83
C LYS A 114 41.78 1.81 7.61
N GLN A 115 42.23 1.55 6.39
CA GLN A 115 43.66 1.51 6.07
C GLN A 115 44.33 2.86 6.34
N ARG A 116 43.67 3.97 5.97
CA ARG A 116 44.21 5.31 6.22
C ARG A 116 44.30 5.64 7.70
N VAL A 117 43.30 5.27 8.50
CA VAL A 117 43.33 5.41 9.96
C VAL A 117 44.51 4.63 10.56
N THR A 118 44.66 3.35 10.20
CA THR A 118 45.79 2.53 10.68
C THR A 118 47.14 3.12 10.31
N GLN A 119 47.28 3.70 9.12
CA GLN A 119 48.51 4.34 8.67
C GLN A 119 48.83 5.63 9.45
N LEU A 120 47.81 6.42 9.78
CA LEU A 120 47.97 7.62 10.61
C LEU A 120 48.32 7.25 12.05
N GLU A 121 47.70 6.20 12.60
CA GLU A 121 48.01 5.68 13.93
C GLU A 121 49.45 5.15 14.05
N SER A 122 49.98 4.51 13.00
CA SER A 122 51.37 4.06 13.00
C SER A 122 52.36 5.23 12.85
N GLN A 123 52.03 6.25 12.05
CA GLN A 123 52.84 7.46 11.90
C GLN A 123 52.88 8.29 13.19
N GLY A 124 51.76 8.44 13.89
CA GLY A 124 51.68 9.18 15.16
C GLY A 124 52.38 8.49 16.34
N LYS A 125 52.68 7.19 16.25
CA LYS A 125 53.46 6.46 17.26
C LYS A 125 54.97 6.49 17.01
N SER A 126 55.42 6.95 15.83
CA SER A 126 56.84 7.03 15.44
C SER A 126 57.40 8.46 15.51
N ALA A 127 56.63 9.44 15.97
CA ALA A 127 57.05 10.81 16.25
C ALA A 127 57.08 11.05 17.77
#